data_AF-A0A5J4Q4H8-F1
#
_entry.id   AF-A0A5J4Q4H8-F1
#
_cell.length_a   1.000
_cell.length_b   1.000
_cell.length_c   1.000
_cell.angle_alpha   90.00
_cell.angle_beta   90.00
_cell.angle_gamma   90.00
#
_symmetry.space_group_name_H-M   'P 1'
#
loop_
_entity.id
_entity.type
_entity.pdbx_description
1 polymer ?
#
loop_
_entity_poly.entity_id
_entity_poly.type
_entity_poly.pdbx_seq_one_letter_code
_entity_poly.pdbx_strand_id
1 'polypeptide(L)' 'MVISISVSVISIVAVEIYLRYYWGFCDAVLVQENNKFEYIAQPYQERYRFRKHI' A
#
# COMPACT_ATOMS: atom_id res chain seq x y z
N MET A 1 -12.48 -3.78 29.80
CA MET A 1 -12.03 -4.74 28.76
C MET A 1 -12.47 -4.30 27.37
N VAL A 2 -13.78 -4.18 27.10
CA VAL A 2 -14.31 -3.80 25.77
C VAL A 2 -13.75 -2.46 25.26
N ILE A 3 -13.79 -1.40 26.08
CA ILE A 3 -13.29 -0.07 25.67
C ILE A 3 -11.81 -0.12 25.26
N SER A 4 -10.98 -0.81 26.04
CA SER A 4 -9.55 -0.94 25.72
C SER A 4 -9.33 -1.68 24.40
N ILE A 5 -10.10 -2.73 24.14
CA ILE A 5 -10.02 -3.48 22.87
C ILE A 5 -10.43 -2.57 21.71
N SER A 6 -11.54 -1.85 21.84
CA SER A 6 -12.02 -0.92 20.81
C SER A 6 -10.98 0.13 20.47
N VAL A 7 -10.34 0.74 21.49
CA VAL A 7 -9.29 1.73 21.28
C VAL A 7 -8.08 1.12 20.55
N SER A 8 -7.67 -0.09 20.93
CA SER A 8 -6.57 -0.78 20.25
C SER A 8 -6.89 -1.10 18.79
N VAL A 9 -8.12 -1.51 18.47
CA VAL A 9 -8.52 -1.76 17.08
C VAL A 9 -8.49 -0.48 16.26
N ILE A 10 -9.04 0.62 16.79
CA ILE A 10 -9.05 1.92 16.12
C ILE A 10 -7.62 2.42 15.88
N SER A 11 -6.72 2.26 16.86
CA SER A 11 -5.34 2.71 16.71
C SER A 11 -4.58 1.91 15.65
N ILE A 12 -4.76 0.58 15.60
CA ILE A 12 -4.14 -0.27 14.57
C ILE A 12 -4.62 0.12 13.18
N VAL A 13 -5.92 0.34 13.00
CA VAL A 13 -6.48 0.76 11.71
C VAL A 13 -5.94 2.13 11.30
N ALA A 14 -5.86 3.09 12.23
CA ALA A 14 -5.30 4.41 11.95
C ALA A 14 -3.82 4.33 11.54
N VAL A 15 -3.03 3.49 12.21
CA VAL A 15 -1.62 3.26 11.86
C VAL A 15 -1.49 2.60 10.49
N GLU A 16 -2.32 1.62 10.15
CA GLU A 16 -2.30 0.97 8.83
C GLU A 16 -2.61 1.96 7.72
N ILE A 17 -3.66 2.77 7.89
CA ILE A 17 -4.04 3.84 6.96
C ILE A 17 -2.86 4.82 6.78
N TYR A 18 -2.26 5.29 7.88
CA TYR A 18 -1.13 6.20 7.80
C TYR A 18 0.06 5.61 7.06
N LEU A 19 0.43 4.35 7.35
CA LEU A 19 1.52 3.67 6.65
C LEU A 19 1.23 3.48 5.17
N ARG A 20 0.00 3.13 4.80
CA ARG A 20 -0.40 2.93 3.41
C ARG A 20 -0.34 4.23 2.61
N TYR A 21 -0.98 5.30 3.10
CA TYR A 21 -1.10 6.54 2.32
C TYR A 21 0.12 7.46 2.43
N TYR A 22 0.78 7.54 3.58
CA TYR A 22 1.91 8.46 3.76
C TYR A 22 3.25 7.82 3.38
N TRP A 23 3.43 6.53 3.68
CA TRP A 23 4.69 5.83 3.40
C TRP A 23 4.64 4.93 2.17
N GLY A 24 3.45 4.67 1.61
CA GLY A 24 3.27 3.77 0.47
C GLY A 24 3.47 2.30 0.83
N PHE A 25 3.22 1.91 2.09
CA PHE A 25 3.28 0.51 2.50
C PHE A 25 2.09 -0.26 1.92
N CYS A 26 2.32 -1.54 1.64
CA CYS A 26 1.32 -2.44 1.07
C CYS A 26 0.76 -1.98 -0.29
N ASP A 27 1.46 -1.07 -0.99
CA ASP A 27 1.12 -0.71 -2.35
C ASP A 27 1.79 -1.67 -3.34
N ALA A 28 0.99 -2.37 -4.14
CA ALA A 28 1.48 -3.36 -5.09
C ALA A 28 1.60 -2.74 -6.49
N VAL A 29 2.71 -3.04 -7.17
CA VAL A 29 2.89 -2.73 -8.60
C VAL A 29 1.79 -3.45 -9.37
N LEU A 30 1.07 -2.73 -10.22
CA LEU A 30 0.08 -3.37 -11.07
C LEU A 30 0.84 -3.98 -12.23
N VAL A 31 0.68 -5.28 -12.42
CA VAL A 31 1.30 -6.00 -13.52
C VAL A 31 0.26 -6.23 -14.61
N GLN A 32 0.71 -6.20 -15.86
CA GLN A 32 -0.05 -6.56 -17.04
C GLN A 32 0.69 -7.67 -17.78
N GLU A 33 -0.06 -8.54 -18.47
CA GLU A 33 0.52 -9.54 -19.36
C GLU A 33 1.24 -8.86 -20.54
N ASN A 34 2.32 -9.47 -21.03
CA ASN A 34 2.99 -9.03 -22.24
C ASN A 34 3.34 -10.24 -23.11
N ASN A 35 3.20 -10.10 -24.43
CA ASN A 35 3.53 -11.18 -25.36
C ASN A 35 5.03 -11.57 -25.35
N LYS A 36 5.92 -10.68 -24.89
CA LYS A 36 7.37 -10.91 -24.79
C LYS A 36 7.84 -11.28 -23.38
N PHE A 37 7.03 -11.04 -22.35
CA PHE A 37 7.37 -11.27 -20.94
C PHE A 37 6.12 -11.69 -20.20
N GLU A 38 6.20 -12.73 -19.36
CA GLU A 38 5.03 -13.27 -18.66
C GLU A 38 4.24 -12.19 -17.90
N TYR A 39 4.93 -11.25 -17.24
CA TYR A 39 4.33 -10.08 -16.60
C TYR A 39 5.26 -8.87 -16.70
N ILE A 40 4.70 -7.69 -17.00
CA ILE A 40 5.39 -6.39 -16.92
C ILE A 40 4.63 -5.43 -16.01
N ALA A 41 5.32 -4.50 -15.38
CA ALA A 41 4.65 -3.40 -14.67
C ALA A 41 3.84 -2.55 -15.66
N GLN A 42 2.64 -2.12 -15.26
CA GLN A 42 1.83 -1.19 -16.04
C GLN A 42 2.57 0.15 -16.19
N PRO A 43 2.50 0.81 -17.36
CA PRO A 43 3.05 2.15 -17.52
C PRO A 43 2.18 3.19 -16.78
N TYR A 44 2.77 4.36 -16.47
CA TYR A 44 2.09 5.50 -15.80
C TYR A 44 1.53 5.21 -14.41
N GLN A 45 2.16 4.32 -13.65
CA GLN A 45 1.83 4.15 -12.24
C GLN A 45 2.51 5.24 -11.41
N GLU A 46 1.75 6.23 -10.95
CA GLU A 46 2.21 7.22 -9.98
C GLU A 46 2.30 6.57 -8.59
N ARG A 47 3.42 5.91 -8.31
CA ARG A 47 3.64 5.15 -7.08
C ARG A 47 4.70 5.83 -6.23
N TYR A 48 4.46 5.89 -4.93
CA TYR A 48 5.40 6.45 -3.97
C TYR A 48 5.68 5.42 -2.89
N ARG A 49 6.94 5.04 -2.72
CA ARG A 49 7.38 4.17 -1.63
C ARG A 49 8.45 4.87 -0.83
N PHE A 50 8.28 4.93 0.51
CA PHE A 50 9.12 5.76 1.37
C PHE A 50 9.22 7.22 0.88
N ARG A 51 8.11 7.75 0.35
CA ARG A 51 8.02 9.11 -0.20
C ARG A 51 8.94 9.36 -1.41
N LYS A 52 9.47 8.30 -2.02
CA LYS A 52 10.19 8.37 -3.29
C LYS A 52 9.27 7.85 -4.39
N HIS A 53 9.21 8.58 -5.49
CA HIS A 53 8.56 8.11 -6.70
C HIS A 53 9.33 6.90 -7.23
N ILE A 54 8.62 5.81 -7.54
CA ILE A 54 9.17 4.54 -8.03
C ILE A 54 8.54 4.12 -9.33
#